data_AF-A0A3M4YEH4-F1
#
_entry.id   AF-A0A3M4YEH4-F1
#
_cell.length_a   1.000
_cell.length_b   1.000
_cell.length_c   1.000
_cell.angle_alpha   90.00
_cell.angle_beta   90.00
_cell.angle_gamma   90.00
#
_symmetry.space_group_name_H-M   'P 1'
#
loop_
_entity.id
_entity.type
_entity.pdbx_description
1 polymer ?
#
loop_
_entity_poly.entity_id
_entity_poly.type
_entity_poly.pdbx_seq_one_letter_code
_entity_poly.pdbx_strand_id
1 'polypeptide(L)'
;MFRTIESDLIGVPGMFGEGVSNWRGVSRLLRTPWYHLTLSVESDGRHTECAVMIDDTRLLQEMLVSQRADLTITDIMAVTPSWMNKTAGWQMERLTRVTVGEDRTGSEVCLLEVAKGAVYHTSHQQGFKIDALTNLRPVFLSSMIQGH
;
A
#
# COMPACT_ATOMS: atom_id res chain seq x y z
N MET A 1 -7.85 -7.55 0.51
CA MET A 1 -8.53 -7.70 -0.79
C MET A 1 -9.51 -6.56 -1.03
N PHE A 2 -9.38 -5.84 -2.15
CA PHE A 2 -10.42 -4.95 -2.66
C PHE A 2 -11.46 -5.75 -3.45
N ARG A 3 -12.73 -5.40 -3.30
CA ARG A 3 -13.85 -6.02 -4.01
C ARG A 3 -14.73 -4.93 -4.62
N THR A 4 -15.00 -5.04 -5.91
CA THR A 4 -16.00 -4.26 -6.62
C THR A 4 -17.33 -5.00 -6.67
N ILE A 5 -18.41 -4.28 -6.90
CA ILE A 5 -19.76 -4.84 -7.11
C ILE A 5 -20.18 -4.46 -8.53
N GLU A 6 -20.69 -5.41 -9.32
CA GLU A 6 -21.05 -5.20 -10.72
C GLU A 6 -21.96 -3.99 -10.96
N SER A 7 -22.93 -3.75 -10.07
CA SER A 7 -23.83 -2.60 -10.15
C SER A 7 -23.15 -1.24 -9.95
N ASP A 8 -21.93 -1.23 -9.41
CA ASP A 8 -21.13 -0.01 -9.26
C ASP A 8 -20.29 0.29 -10.52
N LEU A 9 -20.33 -0.56 -11.55
CA LEU A 9 -19.64 -0.31 -12.82
C LEU A 9 -20.16 0.98 -13.47
N ILE A 10 -19.24 1.83 -13.92
CA ILE A 10 -19.53 3.07 -14.63
C ILE A 10 -19.24 2.85 -16.11
N GLY A 11 -20.28 2.97 -16.94
CA GLY A 11 -20.16 2.80 -18.39
C GLY A 11 -19.86 1.34 -18.76
N VAL A 12 -19.02 1.15 -19.78
CA VAL A 12 -18.52 -0.16 -20.18
C VAL A 12 -16.98 -0.19 -20.07
N PRO A 13 -16.35 -1.35 -19.84
CA PRO A 13 -14.90 -1.48 -19.88
C PRO A 13 -14.32 -0.89 -21.17
N GLY A 14 -13.24 -0.12 -21.07
CA GLY A 14 -12.64 0.56 -22.22
C GLY A 14 -13.16 1.97 -22.50
N MET A 15 -14.32 2.36 -21.97
CA MET A 15 -14.96 3.66 -22.28
C MET A 15 -14.08 4.88 -21.95
N PHE A 16 -13.28 4.79 -20.87
CA PHE A 16 -12.42 5.87 -20.39
C PHE A 16 -10.94 5.52 -20.43
N GLY A 17 -10.55 4.64 -21.36
CA GLY A 17 -9.17 4.19 -21.52
C GLY A 17 -9.13 2.71 -21.83
N GLU A 18 -8.26 2.31 -22.75
CA GLU A 18 -8.12 0.91 -23.14
C GLU A 18 -7.65 0.07 -21.94
N GLY A 19 -8.27 -1.09 -21.75
CA GLY A 19 -7.92 -2.02 -20.68
C GLY A 19 -8.36 -1.62 -19.27
N VAL A 20 -9.09 -0.50 -19.08
CA VAL A 20 -9.57 -0.07 -17.75
C VAL A 20 -11.09 -0.13 -17.60
N SER A 21 -11.52 -0.40 -16.37
CA SER A 21 -12.91 -0.34 -15.93
C SER A 21 -13.03 0.64 -14.77
N ASN A 22 -14.14 1.38 -14.71
CA ASN A 22 -14.36 2.42 -13.72
C ASN A 22 -15.50 2.01 -12.80
N TRP A 23 -15.33 2.22 -11.50
CA TRP A 23 -16.26 1.76 -10.46
C TRP A 23 -16.65 2.92 -9.55
N ARG A 24 -17.91 2.99 -9.12
CA ARG A 24 -18.41 3.98 -8.15
C ARG A 24 -17.91 3.70 -6.73
N GLY A 25 -17.60 2.45 -6.42
CA GLY A 25 -17.25 2.01 -5.09
C GLY A 25 -16.37 0.78 -5.08
N VAL A 26 -15.57 0.68 -4.03
CA VAL A 26 -14.80 -0.52 -3.68
C VAL A 26 -15.03 -0.85 -2.21
N SER A 27 -15.08 -2.13 -1.88
CA SER A 27 -15.22 -2.63 -0.52
C SER A 27 -13.97 -3.39 -0.07
N ARG A 28 -13.69 -3.39 1.23
CA ARG A 28 -12.64 -4.21 1.85
C ARG A 28 -13.27 -5.44 2.50
N LEU A 29 -12.97 -6.62 1.98
CA LEU A 29 -13.41 -7.89 2.57
C LEU A 29 -12.63 -8.23 3.83
N LEU A 30 -11.31 -8.01 3.78
CA LEU A 30 -10.40 -8.30 4.88
C LEU A 30 -10.05 -6.99 5.59
N ARG A 31 -10.06 -7.01 6.93
CA ARG A 31 -9.51 -5.94 7.77
C ARG A 31 -7.99 -6.04 7.84
N THR A 32 -7.32 -6.13 6.70
CA THR A 32 -5.85 -6.07 6.57
C THR A 32 -5.43 -4.70 6.07
N PRO A 33 -4.22 -4.21 6.40
CA PRO A 33 -3.76 -2.93 5.90
C PRO A 33 -3.64 -2.94 4.37
N TRP A 34 -3.55 -1.74 3.81
CA TRP A 34 -3.30 -1.53 2.39
C TRP A 34 -2.52 -0.23 2.22
N TYR A 35 -2.01 0.00 1.01
CA TYR A 35 -1.16 1.13 0.66
C TYR A 35 -1.90 2.06 -0.30
N HIS A 36 -1.92 3.34 0.03
CA HIS A 36 -2.34 4.40 -0.87
C HIS A 36 -1.09 5.06 -1.43
N LEU A 37 -0.84 4.88 -2.73
CA LEU A 37 0.30 5.46 -3.43
C LEU A 37 -0.19 6.67 -4.21
N THR A 38 0.57 7.76 -4.15
CA THR A 38 0.45 8.88 -5.06
C THR A 38 1.55 8.77 -6.11
N LEU A 39 1.17 8.81 -7.38
CA LEU A 39 2.08 8.75 -8.53
C LEU A 39 2.06 10.09 -9.26
N SER A 40 3.23 10.57 -9.66
CA SER A 40 3.36 11.64 -10.64
C SER A 40 3.59 11.01 -12.02
N VAL A 41 2.73 11.35 -12.97
CA VAL A 41 2.76 10.90 -14.36
C VAL A 41 3.07 12.10 -15.23
N GLU A 42 4.16 12.04 -15.99
CA GLU A 42 4.48 13.02 -17.03
C GLU A 42 3.92 12.53 -18.36
N SER A 43 3.11 13.37 -19.01
CA SER A 43 2.59 13.10 -20.36
C SER A 43 2.51 14.41 -21.13
N ASP A 44 3.12 14.44 -22.31
CA ASP A 44 3.19 15.62 -23.20
C ASP A 44 3.70 16.89 -22.50
N GLY A 45 4.72 16.74 -21.64
CA GLY A 45 5.33 17.83 -20.87
C GLY A 45 4.46 18.37 -19.73
N ARG A 46 3.36 17.67 -19.39
CA ARG A 46 2.50 18.00 -18.26
C ARG A 46 2.60 16.91 -17.18
N HIS A 47 2.85 17.33 -15.94
CA HIS A 47 2.74 16.44 -14.79
C HIS A 47 1.28 16.36 -14.33
N THR A 48 0.80 15.15 -14.13
CA THR A 48 -0.50 14.84 -13.53
C THR A 48 -0.31 13.88 -12.38
N GLU A 49 -1.12 14.01 -11.33
CA GLU A 49 -1.08 13.07 -10.21
C GLU A 49 -2.22 12.05 -10.33
N CYS A 50 -1.93 10.81 -10.00
CA CYS A 50 -2.96 9.79 -9.81
C CYS A 50 -2.69 8.99 -8.54
N ALA A 51 -3.75 8.36 -8.02
CA ALA A 51 -3.65 7.50 -6.85
C ALA A 51 -3.81 6.04 -7.24
N VAL A 52 -2.98 5.17 -6.67
CA VAL A 52 -3.10 3.72 -6.80
C VAL A 52 -3.26 3.10 -5.42
N MET A 53 -4.24 2.23 -5.28
CA MET A 53 -4.55 1.52 -4.04
C MET A 53 -4.20 0.04 -4.19
N ILE A 54 -3.22 -0.43 -3.42
CA ILE A 54 -2.76 -1.82 -3.45
C ILE A 54 -2.78 -2.41 -2.06
N ASP A 55 -2.95 -3.72 -1.94
CA ASP A 55 -3.06 -4.40 -0.64
C ASP A 55 -2.08 -5.56 -0.47
N ASP A 56 -1.08 -5.63 -1.33
CA ASP A 56 0.01 -6.59 -1.30
C ASP A 56 1.36 -5.84 -1.25
N THR A 57 2.20 -6.21 -0.28
CA THR A 57 3.56 -5.68 -0.13
C THR A 57 4.47 -6.11 -1.28
N ARG A 58 4.21 -7.24 -1.93
CA ARG A 58 4.97 -7.68 -3.12
C ARG A 58 4.69 -6.77 -4.31
N LEU A 59 3.42 -6.43 -4.53
CA LEU A 59 3.03 -5.47 -5.56
C LEU A 59 3.64 -4.08 -5.27
N LEU A 60 3.71 -3.67 -4.00
CA LEU A 60 4.42 -2.44 -3.62
C LEU A 60 5.89 -2.48 -4.06
N GLN A 61 6.59 -3.59 -3.80
CA GLN A 61 7.97 -3.78 -4.21
C GLN A 61 8.11 -3.71 -5.74
N GLU A 62 7.22 -4.36 -6.48
CA GLU A 62 7.20 -4.33 -7.95
C GLU A 62 7.02 -2.91 -8.49
N MET A 63 6.10 -2.13 -7.90
CA MET A 63 5.88 -0.73 -8.30
C MET A 63 7.09 0.16 -7.98
N LEU A 64 7.75 -0.04 -6.85
CA LEU A 64 8.97 0.69 -6.48
C LEU A 64 10.11 0.47 -7.48
N VAL A 65 10.27 -0.77 -7.96
CA VAL A 65 11.28 -1.14 -8.97
C VAL A 65 10.89 -0.67 -10.37
N SER A 66 9.59 -0.54 -10.65
CA SER A 66 9.07 -0.17 -11.98
C SER A 66 8.97 1.35 -12.21
N GLN A 67 9.48 2.17 -11.29
CA GLN A 67 9.54 3.63 -11.47
C GLN A 67 10.39 4.00 -12.69
N ARG A 68 9.97 5.05 -13.39
CA ARG A 68 10.59 5.56 -14.61
C ARG A 68 10.50 7.10 -14.64
N ALA A 69 11.21 7.74 -15.57
CA ALA A 69 11.28 9.20 -15.63
C ALA A 69 9.89 9.86 -15.74
N ASP A 70 8.97 9.25 -16.48
CA ASP A 70 7.61 9.71 -16.71
C ASP A 70 6.58 9.15 -15.71
N LEU A 71 6.99 8.30 -14.77
CA LEU A 71 6.11 7.70 -13.76
C LEU A 71 6.89 7.43 -12.47
N THR A 72 6.70 8.30 -11.48
CA THR A 72 7.38 8.22 -10.19
C THR A 72 6.37 8.11 -9.05
N ILE A 73 6.75 7.42 -7.97
CA ILE A 73 5.98 7.43 -6.73
C ILE A 73 6.42 8.64 -5.92
N THR A 74 5.47 9.44 -5.42
CA THR A 74 5.75 10.67 -4.68
C THR A 74 5.32 10.60 -3.21
N ASP A 75 4.30 9.81 -2.87
CA ASP A 75 3.91 9.55 -1.49
C ASP A 75 3.37 8.13 -1.33
N ILE A 76 3.58 7.54 -0.15
CA ILE A 76 3.05 6.23 0.21
C ILE A 76 2.47 6.33 1.61
N MET A 77 1.17 6.06 1.73
CA MET A 77 0.47 6.05 3.00
C MET A 77 0.04 4.61 3.34
N ALA A 78 0.27 4.18 4.58
CA ALA A 78 -0.34 2.98 5.13
C ALA A 78 -1.75 3.32 5.59
N VAL A 79 -2.71 2.51 5.15
CA VAL A 79 -4.08 2.56 5.66
C VAL A 79 -4.31 1.37 6.56
N THR A 80 -4.38 1.64 7.85
CA THR A 80 -4.35 0.62 8.91
C THR A 80 -5.73 0.50 9.58
N PRO A 81 -6.18 -0.73 9.87
CA PRO A 81 -7.44 -0.97 10.59
C PRO A 81 -7.29 -0.71 12.09
N SER A 82 -8.42 -0.51 12.79
CA SER A 82 -8.47 -0.20 14.23
C SER A 82 -7.72 -1.18 15.13
N TRP A 83 -7.78 -2.48 14.84
CA TRP A 83 -7.07 -3.50 15.64
C TRP A 83 -5.55 -3.36 15.55
N MET A 84 -5.04 -2.77 14.46
CA MET A 84 -3.62 -2.57 14.20
C MET A 84 -3.15 -1.24 14.80
N ASN A 85 -3.84 -0.14 14.49
CA ASN A 85 -3.46 1.20 14.93
C ASN A 85 -3.94 1.57 16.34
N LYS A 86 -4.75 0.72 16.98
CA LYS A 86 -5.29 0.90 18.34
C LYS A 86 -6.19 2.13 18.50
N THR A 87 -6.79 2.61 17.40
CA THR A 87 -7.78 3.69 17.40
C THR A 87 -9.20 3.16 17.15
N ALA A 88 -10.21 4.03 17.13
CA ALA A 88 -11.60 3.66 16.90
C ALA A 88 -11.91 3.22 15.45
N GLY A 89 -11.02 3.49 14.49
CA GLY A 89 -11.31 3.30 13.07
C GLY A 89 -10.08 3.06 12.21
N TRP A 90 -10.28 3.19 10.90
CA TRP A 90 -9.17 3.21 9.96
C TRP A 90 -8.37 4.50 10.11
N GLN A 91 -7.06 4.41 9.98
CA GLN A 91 -6.16 5.56 9.92
C GLN A 91 -5.34 5.49 8.65
N MET A 92 -5.01 6.64 8.09
CA MET A 92 -4.13 6.79 6.95
C MET A 92 -2.92 7.61 7.39
N GLU A 93 -1.74 7.00 7.35
CA GLU A 93 -0.51 7.61 7.87
C GLU A 93 0.65 7.40 6.91
N ARG A 94 1.50 8.42 6.75
CA ARG A 94 2.63 8.37 5.83
C ARG A 94 3.62 7.30 6.24
N LEU A 95 3.97 6.41 5.32
CA LEU A 95 4.99 5.39 5.54
C LEU A 95 6.38 6.01 5.41
N THR A 96 7.28 5.57 6.29
CA THR A 96 8.71 5.89 6.23
C THR A 96 9.54 4.67 5.90
N ARG A 97 9.09 3.48 6.33
CA ARG A 97 9.77 2.21 6.04
C ARG A 97 8.77 1.06 5.99
N VAL A 98 9.00 0.13 5.07
CA VAL A 98 8.39 -1.20 5.08
C VAL A 98 9.50 -2.24 5.11
N THR A 99 9.43 -3.14 6.07
CA THR A 99 10.34 -4.30 6.18
C THR A 99 9.51 -5.56 6.22
N VAL A 100 9.94 -6.60 5.52
CA VAL A 100 9.31 -7.92 5.58
C VAL A 100 10.23 -8.86 6.32
N GLY A 101 9.68 -9.70 7.18
CA GLY A 101 10.39 -10.77 7.87
C GLY A 101 9.56 -12.02 7.93
N GLU A 102 10.13 -13.06 8.54
CA GLU A 102 9.47 -14.32 8.80
C GLU A 102 9.35 -14.53 10.30
N ASP A 103 8.17 -14.97 10.74
CA ASP A 103 7.98 -15.39 12.12
C ASP A 103 8.51 -16.81 12.38
N ARG A 104 8.34 -17.30 13.60
CA ARG A 104 8.84 -18.63 14.03
C ARG A 104 8.20 -19.80 13.27
N THR A 105 7.09 -19.57 12.58
CA THR A 105 6.40 -20.56 11.77
C THR A 105 6.81 -20.49 10.29
N GLY A 106 7.70 -19.54 9.94
CA GLY A 106 8.05 -19.22 8.56
C GLY A 106 7.00 -18.37 7.84
N SER A 107 6.01 -17.83 8.56
CA SER A 107 4.99 -16.98 7.96
C SER A 107 5.53 -15.57 7.76
N GLU A 108 5.24 -14.99 6.60
CA GLU A 108 5.67 -13.64 6.23
C GLU A 108 4.90 -12.58 7.04
N VAL A 109 5.63 -11.66 7.66
CA VAL A 109 5.09 -10.52 8.42
C VAL A 109 5.70 -9.23 7.89
N CYS A 110 4.84 -8.27 7.58
CA CYS A 110 5.27 -6.93 7.19
C CYS A 110 5.27 -6.03 8.42
N LEU A 111 6.35 -5.27 8.60
CA LEU A 111 6.48 -4.16 9.53
C LEU A 111 6.26 -2.85 8.77
N LEU A 112 5.36 -2.01 9.26
CA LEU A 112 4.95 -0.74 8.68
C LEU A 112 5.33 0.38 9.63
N GLU A 113 6.37 1.13 9.30
CA GLU A 113 6.80 2.28 10.09
C GLU A 113 6.26 3.55 9.48
N VAL A 114 5.60 4.37 10.31
CA VAL A 114 4.94 5.60 9.88
C VAL A 114 5.66 6.83 10.42
N ALA A 115 5.44 7.99 9.78
CA ALA A 115 6.12 9.25 10.07
C ALA A 115 5.99 9.72 11.53
N LYS A 116 4.92 9.31 12.23
CA LYS A 116 4.72 9.61 13.66
C LYS A 116 5.51 8.67 14.60
N GLY A 117 6.35 7.79 14.06
CA GLY A 117 7.20 6.87 14.81
C GLY A 117 6.52 5.58 15.25
N ALA A 118 5.25 5.37 14.94
CA ALA A 118 4.58 4.11 15.23
C ALA A 118 5.06 3.01 14.28
N VAL A 119 5.09 1.78 14.79
CA VAL A 119 5.44 0.57 14.02
C VAL A 119 4.28 -0.41 14.13
N TYR A 120 3.68 -0.73 12.99
CA TYR A 120 2.59 -1.70 12.90
C TYR A 120 3.08 -3.01 12.27
N HIS A 121 2.36 -4.10 12.49
CA HIS A 121 2.69 -5.40 11.93
C HIS A 121 1.46 -6.13 11.39
N THR A 122 1.64 -6.97 10.37
CA THR A 122 0.56 -7.78 9.81
C THR A 122 0.33 -9.12 10.53
N SER A 123 1.16 -9.48 11.51
CA SER A 123 0.99 -10.72 12.27
C SER A 123 -0.31 -10.73 13.08
N HIS A 124 -1.02 -11.86 13.02
CA HIS A 124 -2.19 -12.15 13.84
C HIS A 124 -1.88 -13.07 15.02
N GLN A 125 -0.60 -13.39 15.25
CA GLN A 125 -0.19 -14.25 16.35
C GLN A 125 -0.32 -13.52 17.69
N GLN A 126 -0.94 -14.18 18.66
CA GLN A 126 -1.01 -13.66 20.02
C GLN A 126 0.39 -13.63 20.65
N GLY A 127 0.77 -12.49 21.24
CA GLY A 127 2.10 -12.33 21.84
C GLY A 127 3.23 -12.20 20.82
N PHE A 128 2.92 -11.88 19.56
CA PHE A 128 3.92 -11.57 18.54
C PHE A 128 4.94 -10.54 19.04
N LYS A 129 6.22 -10.80 18.76
CA LYS A 129 7.33 -9.89 19.07
C LYS A 129 8.08 -9.59 17.78
N ILE A 130 8.23 -8.30 17.48
CA ILE A 130 8.94 -7.83 16.28
C ILE A 130 10.37 -8.36 16.26
N ASP A 131 11.07 -8.34 17.41
CA ASP A 131 12.46 -8.78 17.53
C ASP A 131 12.67 -10.29 17.31
N ALA A 132 11.58 -11.07 17.25
CA ALA A 132 11.64 -12.49 16.94
C ALA A 132 11.59 -12.80 15.44
N LEU A 133 11.43 -11.77 14.59
CA LEU A 133 11.44 -11.94 13.14
C LEU A 133 12.84 -12.27 12.63
N THR A 134 12.90 -13.23 11.71
CA THR A 134 14.12 -13.60 10.97
C THR A 134 13.98 -13.20 9.51
N ASN A 135 15.07 -13.31 8.74
CA ASN A 135 15.07 -13.06 7.29
C ASN A 135 14.52 -11.67 6.91
N LEU A 136 14.86 -10.66 7.72
CA LEU A 136 14.43 -9.28 7.51
C LEU A 136 14.97 -8.74 6.18
N ARG A 137 14.06 -8.25 5.35
CA ARG A 137 14.36 -7.62 4.06
C ARG A 137 13.63 -6.27 3.95
N PRO A 138 14.34 -5.17 3.67
CA PRO A 138 13.70 -3.89 3.41
C PRO A 138 12.94 -3.96 2.08
N VAL A 139 11.72 -3.44 2.06
CA VAL A 139 10.90 -3.28 0.85
C VAL A 139 10.81 -1.82 0.44
N PHE A 140 10.65 -0.92 1.41
CA PHE A 140 10.52 0.51 1.18
C PHE A 140 11.27 1.30 2.22
N LEU A 141 11.89 2.40 1.79
CA LEU A 141 12.40 3.50 2.61
C LEU A 141 11.93 4.79 1.95
N SER A 142 11.55 5.81 2.73
CA SER A 142 11.08 7.09 2.18
C SER A 142 12.10 7.78 1.27
N SER A 143 13.39 7.47 1.39
CA SER A 143 14.45 7.95 0.48
C SER A 143 14.41 7.32 -0.91
N MET A 144 13.62 6.27 -1.14
CA MET A 144 13.46 5.59 -2.43
C MET A 144 12.49 6.30 -3.38
N ILE A 145 11.75 7.28 -2.87
CA ILE A 145 10.73 8.02 -3.63
C ILE A 145 11.08 9.51 -3.66
N GLN A 146 10.56 10.22 -4.66
CA GLN A 146 10.71 11.66 -4.73
C GLN A 146 9.68 12.30 -3.77
N GLY A 147 10.05 12.37 -2.50
CA GLY A 147 9.26 13.11 -1.49
C GLY A 147 9.44 14.62 -1.65
N HIS A 148 8.35 15.37 -1.47
CA HIS A 148 8.39 16.81 -1.23
C HIS A 148 8.89 17.14 0.17
#